data_AF-A0A7C5T1K2-F1
#
_entry.id   AF-A0A7C5T1K2-F1
#
_cell.length_a   1.000
_cell.length_b   1.000
_cell.length_c   1.000
_cell.angle_alpha   90.00
_cell.angle_beta   90.00
_cell.angle_gamma   90.00
#
_symmetry.space_group_name_H-M   'P 1'
#
loop_
_entity.id
_entity.type
_entity.pdbx_description
1 polymer ?
#
loop_
_entity_poly.entity_id
_entity_poly.type
_entity_poly.pdbx_seq_one_letter_code
_entity_poly.pdbx_strand_id
1 'polypeptide(L)'
;MEMRGLVWALVLIFAAIGWAEVPTRGPILIYSEADLYGIAHGFGTVDAPFVLEKMRIDAAGEPFGILVANLSRPLILRDLEVYGASVAAIRILNAQYVTIENVIVRGSAAGILIGGGRTIAIRKTRVSECQNGIRLMFSEGITLTEIEVEKAEVGVWLQGTTRSTLTGSRIQKCGLGVLLELESVGNLVAQNAFLGNHVHAYSAGGNAFDDGLIGNFWEGFGALDTNGDGVLDEAYSVGRDKDRFPLASAP
;
A
#
# COMPACT_ATOMS: atom_id res chain seq x y z
N MET A 1 -14.66 -66.30 14.92
CA MET A 1 -14.82 -65.47 13.71
C MET A 1 -15.95 -64.49 13.98
N GLU A 2 -15.76 -63.24 13.59
CA GLU A 2 -16.66 -62.08 13.72
C GLU A 2 -16.61 -61.26 15.02
N MET A 3 -15.82 -60.18 14.96
CA MET A 3 -15.89 -59.02 15.85
C MET A 3 -16.69 -57.94 15.11
N ARG A 4 -17.87 -57.57 15.63
CA ARG A 4 -18.76 -56.55 15.08
C ARG A 4 -18.18 -55.16 15.36
N GLY A 5 -17.81 -54.43 14.31
CA GLY A 5 -17.39 -53.03 14.38
C GLY A 5 -18.57 -52.10 14.61
N LEU A 6 -18.51 -51.29 15.67
CA LEU A 6 -19.45 -50.22 15.96
C LEU A 6 -18.88 -48.91 15.38
N VAL A 7 -19.50 -48.37 14.32
CA VAL A 7 -19.13 -47.07 13.75
C VAL A 7 -19.97 -45.98 14.43
N TRP A 8 -19.31 -45.10 15.17
CA TRP A 8 -19.92 -43.89 15.72
C TRP A 8 -20.05 -42.84 14.62
N ALA A 9 -21.28 -42.48 14.25
CA ALA A 9 -21.54 -41.34 13.38
C ALA A 9 -21.41 -40.05 14.20
N LEU A 10 -20.31 -39.33 13.98
CA LEU A 10 -20.13 -37.94 14.45
C LEU A 10 -21.03 -37.03 13.60
N VAL A 11 -22.12 -36.55 14.20
CA VAL A 11 -22.93 -35.47 13.61
C VAL A 11 -22.22 -34.15 13.91
N LEU A 12 -21.52 -33.61 12.92
CA LEU A 12 -20.97 -32.26 12.95
C LEU A 12 -22.12 -31.25 12.75
N ILE A 13 -22.48 -30.55 13.81
CA ILE A 13 -23.38 -29.39 13.74
C ILE A 13 -22.55 -28.20 13.28
N PHE A 14 -22.68 -27.82 12.02
CA PHE A 14 -22.19 -26.52 11.55
C PHE A 14 -23.15 -25.43 12.04
N ALA A 15 -22.74 -24.69 13.07
CA ALA A 15 -23.35 -23.41 13.36
C ALA A 15 -22.96 -22.44 12.23
N ALA A 16 -23.90 -22.16 11.32
CA ALA A 16 -23.75 -21.09 10.35
C ALA A 16 -23.81 -19.76 11.11
N ILE A 17 -22.65 -19.25 11.51
CA ILE A 17 -22.50 -17.85 11.88
C ILE A 17 -22.71 -17.08 10.57
N GLY A 18 -23.90 -16.49 10.41
CA GLY A 18 -24.18 -15.62 9.28
C GLY A 18 -23.13 -14.52 9.24
N TRP A 19 -22.40 -14.43 8.14
CA TRP A 19 -21.49 -13.32 7.89
C TRP A 19 -22.35 -12.08 7.78
N ALA A 20 -22.20 -11.13 8.70
CA ALA A 20 -22.82 -9.82 8.51
C ALA A 20 -22.32 -9.25 7.18
N GLU A 21 -23.25 -8.89 6.30
CA GLU A 21 -22.93 -8.34 5.00
C GLU A 21 -22.17 -7.02 5.20
N VAL A 22 -20.97 -6.90 4.64
CA VAL A 22 -20.19 -5.66 4.72
C VAL A 22 -20.95 -4.59 3.95
N PRO A 23 -21.34 -3.46 4.58
CA PRO A 23 -22.19 -2.47 3.93
C PRO A 23 -21.49 -1.87 2.71
N THR A 24 -22.20 -1.81 1.59
CA THR A 24 -21.71 -1.19 0.34
C THR A 24 -22.40 0.15 0.13
N ARG A 25 -21.65 1.17 -0.30
CA ARG A 25 -22.18 2.48 -0.67
C ARG A 25 -21.43 3.08 -1.86
N GLY A 26 -22.00 4.14 -2.42
CA GLY A 26 -21.31 4.98 -3.41
C GLY A 26 -20.19 5.84 -2.80
N PRO A 27 -19.58 6.72 -3.59
CA PRO A 27 -18.44 7.52 -3.20
C PRO A 27 -18.59 8.32 -1.90
N ILE A 28 -17.45 8.62 -1.30
CA ILE A 28 -17.33 9.48 -0.13
C ILE A 28 -16.42 10.65 -0.49
N LEU A 29 -16.99 11.85 -0.46
CA LEU A 29 -16.30 13.07 -0.83
C LEU A 29 -16.15 13.95 0.42
N ILE A 30 -14.92 14.07 0.91
CA ILE A 30 -14.56 14.87 2.08
C ILE A 30 -13.78 16.08 1.56
N TYR A 31 -14.46 17.21 1.41
CA TYR A 31 -13.85 18.48 1.01
C TYR A 31 -13.41 19.31 2.22
N SER A 32 -14.00 19.01 3.38
CA SER A 32 -13.74 19.67 4.65
C SER A 32 -14.05 18.72 5.83
N GLU A 33 -13.67 19.14 7.04
CA GLU A 33 -14.01 18.42 8.26
C GLU A 33 -15.52 18.27 8.48
N ALA A 34 -16.33 19.20 7.93
CA ALA A 34 -17.77 19.16 8.07
C ALA A 34 -18.38 17.90 7.42
N ASP A 35 -17.77 17.42 6.34
CA ASP A 35 -18.23 16.25 5.59
C ASP A 35 -18.00 14.93 6.35
N LEU A 36 -17.16 14.95 7.39
CA LEU A 36 -16.89 13.78 8.24
C LEU A 36 -17.97 13.56 9.29
N TYR A 37 -18.70 14.61 9.69
CA TYR A 37 -19.76 14.48 10.68
C TYR A 37 -20.91 13.65 10.13
N GLY A 38 -21.23 12.56 10.84
CA GLY A 38 -22.31 11.63 10.48
C GLY A 38 -21.86 10.46 9.60
N ILE A 39 -20.63 10.45 9.08
CA ILE A 39 -20.07 9.30 8.35
C ILE A 39 -18.84 8.67 9.03
N ALA A 40 -18.11 9.48 9.80
CA ALA A 40 -16.97 9.03 10.60
C ALA A 40 -17.30 9.21 12.09
N HIS A 41 -16.70 8.38 12.94
CA HIS A 41 -16.71 8.59 14.38
C HIS A 41 -15.41 9.24 14.85
N GLY A 42 -15.37 9.71 16.10
CA GLY A 42 -14.22 10.44 16.66
C GLY A 42 -14.28 11.95 16.42
N PHE A 43 -13.20 12.64 16.77
CA PHE A 43 -13.21 14.11 16.89
C PHE A 43 -12.07 14.82 16.14
N GLY A 44 -11.27 14.08 15.36
CA GLY A 44 -10.13 14.64 14.63
C GLY A 44 -9.02 15.18 15.53
N THR A 45 -8.81 14.54 16.69
CA THR A 45 -7.67 14.80 17.58
C THR A 45 -6.67 13.64 17.50
N VAL A 46 -5.48 13.79 18.07
CA VAL A 46 -4.49 12.69 18.10
C VAL A 46 -5.02 11.50 18.90
N ASP A 47 -5.68 11.75 20.03
CA ASP A 47 -6.21 10.69 20.91
C ASP A 47 -7.57 10.15 20.45
N ALA A 48 -8.31 10.93 19.68
CA ALA A 48 -9.59 10.54 19.10
C ALA A 48 -9.67 11.04 17.63
N PRO A 49 -8.96 10.38 16.70
CA PRO A 49 -8.96 10.74 15.29
C PRO A 49 -10.36 10.54 14.69
N PHE A 50 -10.65 11.18 13.57
CA PHE A 50 -11.79 10.74 12.76
C PHE A 50 -11.50 9.34 12.23
N VAL A 51 -12.51 8.47 12.20
CA VAL A 51 -12.36 7.09 11.72
C VAL A 51 -13.53 6.74 10.82
N LEU A 52 -13.19 6.36 9.58
CA LEU A 52 -14.10 5.82 8.58
C LEU A 52 -13.72 4.36 8.34
N GLU A 53 -14.65 3.44 8.62
CA GLU A 53 -14.31 2.02 8.67
C GLU A 53 -15.41 1.06 8.25
N LYS A 54 -15.01 -0.18 7.93
CA LYS A 54 -15.87 -1.37 7.79
C LYS A 54 -16.94 -1.24 6.72
N MET A 55 -16.55 -0.86 5.52
CA MET A 55 -17.46 -0.72 4.40
C MET A 55 -16.79 -0.96 3.04
N ARG A 56 -17.63 -1.22 2.05
CA ARG A 56 -17.26 -1.26 0.64
C ARG A 56 -17.70 0.03 -0.04
N ILE A 57 -16.84 0.56 -0.90
CA ILE A 57 -17.12 1.73 -1.73
C ILE A 57 -17.07 1.29 -3.20
N ASP A 58 -18.24 1.28 -3.82
CA ASP A 58 -18.40 1.08 -5.25
C ASP A 58 -18.39 2.43 -5.96
N ALA A 59 -17.35 2.69 -6.74
CA ALA A 59 -17.14 3.94 -7.46
C ALA A 59 -17.34 3.79 -8.97
N ALA A 60 -18.06 2.74 -9.41
CA ALA A 60 -18.34 2.54 -10.83
C ALA A 60 -19.04 3.78 -11.44
N GLY A 61 -18.43 4.35 -12.48
CA GLY A 61 -18.92 5.57 -13.14
C GLY A 61 -18.50 6.88 -12.47
N GLU A 62 -17.79 6.81 -11.34
CA GLU A 62 -17.40 7.97 -10.54
C GLU A 62 -15.89 8.22 -10.65
N PRO A 63 -15.42 9.48 -10.49
CA PRO A 63 -13.99 9.79 -10.55
C PRO A 63 -13.24 9.20 -9.35
N PHE A 64 -13.86 9.23 -8.17
CA PHE A 64 -13.22 8.84 -6.92
C PHE A 64 -14.11 7.90 -6.12
N GLY A 65 -13.50 6.92 -5.44
CA GLY A 65 -14.18 6.17 -4.38
C GLY A 65 -14.21 6.98 -3.09
N ILE A 66 -13.03 7.36 -2.59
CA ILE A 66 -12.88 8.24 -1.44
C ILE A 66 -12.01 9.43 -1.84
N LEU A 67 -12.53 10.64 -1.71
CA LEU A 67 -11.77 11.88 -1.82
C LEU A 67 -11.60 12.47 -0.42
N VAL A 68 -10.37 12.81 -0.06
CA VAL A 68 -10.04 13.63 1.11
C VAL A 68 -9.27 14.84 0.64
N ALA A 69 -9.85 16.03 0.77
CA ALA A 69 -9.24 17.28 0.36
C ALA A 69 -9.12 18.25 1.54
N ASN A 70 -8.01 19.00 1.60
CA ASN A 70 -7.78 20.11 2.53
C ASN A 70 -7.97 19.76 4.01
N LEU A 71 -7.70 18.50 4.39
CA LEU A 71 -7.88 18.03 5.75
C LEU A 71 -6.60 18.23 6.56
N SER A 72 -6.71 18.91 7.71
CA SER A 72 -5.58 19.18 8.60
C SER A 72 -5.61 18.41 9.90
N ARG A 73 -6.70 17.67 10.16
CA ARG A 73 -6.95 16.87 11.36
C ARG A 73 -6.78 15.37 11.09
N PRO A 74 -6.34 14.58 12.10
CA PRO A 74 -6.21 13.13 11.97
C PRO A 74 -7.47 12.42 11.46
N LEU A 75 -7.30 11.64 10.38
CA LEU A 75 -8.32 10.76 9.81
C LEU A 75 -7.73 9.38 9.55
N ILE A 76 -8.43 8.35 9.98
CA ILE A 76 -8.13 6.95 9.69
C ILE A 76 -9.18 6.40 8.73
N LEU A 77 -8.71 5.89 7.59
CA LEU A 77 -9.46 5.05 6.67
C LEU A 77 -9.03 3.60 6.95
N ARG A 78 -9.93 2.77 7.50
CA ARG A 78 -9.57 1.39 7.88
C ARG A 78 -10.61 0.34 7.57
N ASP A 79 -10.18 -0.90 7.32
CA ASP A 79 -11.08 -2.02 7.05
C ASP A 79 -12.03 -1.70 5.88
N LEU A 80 -11.47 -1.14 4.80
CA LEU A 80 -12.22 -0.68 3.63
C LEU A 80 -11.90 -1.50 2.39
N GLU A 81 -12.87 -1.58 1.50
CA GLU A 81 -12.71 -2.11 0.16
C GLU A 81 -13.20 -1.06 -0.84
N VAL A 82 -12.32 -0.55 -1.70
CA VAL A 82 -12.63 0.57 -2.61
C VAL A 82 -12.31 0.17 -4.04
N TYR A 83 -13.28 0.29 -4.95
CA TYR A 83 -13.10 -0.20 -6.32
C TYR A 83 -13.92 0.55 -7.37
N GLY A 84 -13.52 0.42 -8.64
CA GLY A 84 -14.29 0.86 -9.80
C GLY A 84 -14.14 2.33 -10.19
N ALA A 85 -13.26 3.09 -9.52
CA ALA A 85 -13.11 4.52 -9.76
C ALA A 85 -12.36 4.81 -11.08
N SER A 86 -12.89 5.75 -11.86
CA SER A 86 -12.30 6.13 -13.16
C SER A 86 -11.01 6.96 -13.04
N VAL A 87 -10.75 7.62 -11.91
CA VAL A 87 -9.52 8.38 -11.66
C VAL A 87 -8.70 7.79 -10.53
N ALA A 88 -9.25 7.70 -9.32
CA ALA A 88 -8.54 7.12 -8.18
C ALA A 88 -9.49 6.46 -7.19
N ALA A 89 -9.18 5.25 -6.73
CA ALA A 89 -10.00 4.63 -5.69
C ALA A 89 -9.96 5.48 -4.42
N ILE A 90 -8.77 5.86 -3.97
CA ILE A 90 -8.57 6.81 -2.87
C ILE A 90 -7.72 7.99 -3.36
N ARG A 91 -8.28 9.19 -3.28
CA ARG A 91 -7.62 10.45 -3.59
C ARG A 91 -7.40 11.27 -2.32
N ILE A 92 -6.14 11.55 -1.99
CA ILE A 92 -5.77 12.50 -0.94
C ILE A 92 -5.18 13.75 -1.59
N LEU A 93 -5.73 14.92 -1.30
CA LEU A 93 -5.35 16.19 -1.91
C LEU A 93 -5.13 17.27 -0.84
N ASN A 94 -3.91 17.81 -0.75
CA ASN A 94 -3.55 18.89 0.17
C ASN A 94 -3.96 18.59 1.62
N ALA A 95 -3.74 17.36 2.06
CA ALA A 95 -4.15 16.90 3.38
C ALA A 95 -2.97 16.35 4.17
N GLN A 96 -3.14 16.30 5.48
CA GLN A 96 -2.13 15.81 6.42
C GLN A 96 -2.74 14.95 7.52
N TYR A 97 -1.92 14.10 8.12
CA TYR A 97 -2.32 13.18 9.21
C TYR A 97 -3.41 12.19 8.80
N VAL A 98 -3.39 11.75 7.54
CA VAL A 98 -4.25 10.67 7.07
C VAL A 98 -3.54 9.33 7.26
N THR A 99 -4.24 8.36 7.82
CA THR A 99 -3.82 6.97 7.89
C THR A 99 -4.74 6.13 7.01
N ILE A 100 -4.17 5.29 6.15
CA ILE A 100 -4.87 4.24 5.43
C ILE A 100 -4.34 2.91 5.96
N GLU A 101 -5.19 2.10 6.59
CA GLU A 101 -4.77 0.83 7.18
C GLU A 101 -5.74 -0.32 6.88
N ASN A 102 -5.22 -1.50 6.59
CA ASN A 102 -6.08 -2.67 6.30
C ASN A 102 -7.13 -2.39 5.22
N VAL A 103 -6.68 -1.82 4.10
CA VAL A 103 -7.54 -1.45 2.97
C VAL A 103 -7.23 -2.31 1.75
N ILE A 104 -8.28 -2.67 1.00
CA ILE A 104 -8.19 -3.33 -0.29
C ILE A 104 -8.65 -2.35 -1.38
N VAL A 105 -7.81 -2.14 -2.38
CA VAL A 105 -8.11 -1.31 -3.55
C VAL A 105 -7.98 -2.13 -4.83
N ARG A 106 -8.96 -2.03 -5.73
CA ARG A 106 -8.86 -2.68 -7.05
C ARG A 106 -9.58 -1.97 -8.19
N GLY A 107 -9.17 -2.29 -9.42
CA GLY A 107 -9.93 -1.98 -10.64
C GLY A 107 -10.17 -0.49 -10.85
N SER A 108 -9.17 0.34 -10.57
CA SER A 108 -9.24 1.81 -10.69
C SER A 108 -8.03 2.35 -11.44
N ALA A 109 -8.13 3.50 -12.12
CA ALA A 109 -6.99 4.04 -12.89
C ALA A 109 -5.76 4.30 -12.01
N ALA A 110 -5.93 4.99 -10.89
CA ALA A 110 -5.00 4.94 -9.76
C ALA A 110 -5.63 4.18 -8.59
N GLY A 111 -4.86 3.35 -7.91
CA GLY A 111 -5.31 2.75 -6.65
C GLY A 111 -5.40 3.82 -5.56
N ILE A 112 -4.25 4.36 -5.19
CA ILE A 112 -4.15 5.47 -4.23
C ILE A 112 -3.37 6.62 -4.87
N LEU A 113 -3.96 7.81 -4.88
CA LEU A 113 -3.35 9.01 -5.46
C LEU A 113 -3.24 10.12 -4.41
N ILE A 114 -2.02 10.48 -4.04
CA ILE A 114 -1.72 11.52 -3.06
C ILE A 114 -1.06 12.71 -3.75
N GLY A 115 -1.58 13.91 -3.53
CA GLY A 115 -1.06 15.15 -4.09
C GLY A 115 -0.98 16.22 -3.03
N GLY A 116 0.20 16.79 -2.79
CA GLY A 116 0.39 17.77 -1.71
C GLY A 116 0.18 17.19 -0.30
N GLY A 117 0.41 15.88 -0.13
CA GLY A 117 0.21 15.19 1.14
C GLY A 117 1.38 15.39 2.11
N ARG A 118 1.09 15.50 3.41
CA ARG A 118 2.12 15.54 4.47
C ARG A 118 1.82 14.61 5.62
N THR A 119 2.81 13.87 6.10
CA THR A 119 2.63 12.97 7.26
C THR A 119 1.45 12.01 7.06
N ILE A 120 1.49 11.25 5.96
CA ILE A 120 0.47 10.24 5.64
C ILE A 120 1.09 8.87 5.85
N ALA A 121 0.34 7.97 6.49
CA ALA A 121 0.74 6.58 6.68
C ALA A 121 -0.18 5.66 5.88
N ILE A 122 0.39 4.74 5.09
CA ILE A 122 -0.32 3.66 4.43
C ILE A 122 0.29 2.36 4.92
N ARG A 123 -0.54 1.50 5.53
CA ARG A 123 -0.08 0.23 6.08
C ARG A 123 -1.02 -0.93 5.80
N LYS A 124 -0.50 -2.15 5.71
CA LYS A 124 -1.31 -3.38 5.60
C LYS A 124 -2.36 -3.29 4.49
N THR A 125 -2.00 -2.70 3.37
CA THR A 125 -2.94 -2.28 2.31
C THR A 125 -2.58 -3.02 1.04
N ARG A 126 -3.58 -3.59 0.36
CA ARG A 126 -3.42 -4.27 -0.93
C ARG A 126 -4.00 -3.42 -2.06
N VAL A 127 -3.20 -3.18 -3.09
CA VAL A 127 -3.61 -2.47 -4.30
C VAL A 127 -3.36 -3.38 -5.50
N SER A 128 -4.40 -3.70 -6.26
CA SER A 128 -4.30 -4.64 -7.37
C SER A 128 -5.09 -4.19 -8.59
N GLU A 129 -4.61 -4.52 -9.79
CA GLU A 129 -5.38 -4.31 -11.05
C GLU A 129 -5.73 -2.83 -11.27
N CYS A 130 -4.74 -1.97 -11.00
CA CYS A 130 -4.80 -0.53 -11.23
C CYS A 130 -3.73 -0.14 -12.25
N GLN A 131 -3.97 0.84 -13.12
CA GLN A 131 -2.93 1.29 -14.05
C GLN A 131 -1.72 1.84 -13.26
N ASN A 132 -1.97 2.72 -12.30
CA ASN A 132 -0.98 3.15 -11.31
C ASN A 132 -1.40 2.60 -9.94
N GLY A 133 -0.53 1.87 -9.25
CA GLY A 133 -0.85 1.32 -7.93
C GLY A 133 -0.99 2.44 -6.89
N ILE A 134 0.13 2.98 -6.44
CA ILE A 134 0.20 4.11 -5.51
C ILE A 134 1.01 5.23 -6.15
N ARG A 135 0.42 6.42 -6.31
CA ARG A 135 1.10 7.59 -6.88
C ARG A 135 1.13 8.73 -5.88
N LEU A 136 2.34 9.23 -5.60
CA LEU A 136 2.65 10.32 -4.71
C LEU A 136 3.17 11.50 -5.52
N MET A 137 2.52 12.64 -5.42
CA MET A 137 2.86 13.86 -6.15
C MET A 137 3.11 15.00 -5.18
N PHE A 138 4.29 15.61 -5.26
CA PHE A 138 4.66 16.81 -4.49
C PHE A 138 4.34 16.67 -2.99
N SER A 139 4.72 15.54 -2.41
CA SER A 139 4.35 15.14 -1.05
C SER A 139 5.59 14.97 -0.16
N GLU A 140 5.42 15.01 1.15
CA GLU A 140 6.53 14.93 2.12
C GLU A 140 6.16 14.05 3.31
N GLY A 141 7.10 13.23 3.79
CA GLY A 141 6.88 12.45 5.00
C GLY A 141 5.79 11.39 4.85
N ILE A 142 5.76 10.70 3.70
CA ILE A 142 4.83 9.60 3.44
C ILE A 142 5.47 8.30 3.92
N THR A 143 4.74 7.53 4.73
CA THR A 143 5.20 6.23 5.23
C THR A 143 4.37 5.12 4.58
N LEU A 144 5.01 4.27 3.79
CA LEU A 144 4.42 3.08 3.18
C LEU A 144 5.05 1.84 3.83
N THR A 145 4.24 1.03 4.50
CA THR A 145 4.72 -0.12 5.30
C THR A 145 3.80 -1.32 5.12
N GLU A 146 4.35 -2.52 4.95
CA GLU A 146 3.52 -3.73 4.84
C GLU A 146 2.43 -3.62 3.74
N ILE A 147 2.75 -2.97 2.60
CA ILE A 147 1.82 -2.88 1.48
C ILE A 147 2.07 -4.00 0.47
N GLU A 148 1.02 -4.41 -0.23
CA GLU A 148 1.11 -5.29 -1.39
C GLU A 148 0.56 -4.56 -2.61
N VAL A 149 1.41 -4.31 -3.61
CA VAL A 149 1.00 -3.70 -4.88
C VAL A 149 1.25 -4.68 -6.00
N GLU A 150 0.21 -4.99 -6.77
CA GLU A 150 0.33 -5.93 -7.89
C GLU A 150 -0.42 -5.57 -9.16
N LYS A 151 0.07 -6.10 -10.29
CA LYS A 151 -0.58 -5.98 -11.60
C LYS A 151 -0.86 -4.52 -11.99
N ALA A 152 0.16 -3.68 -11.87
CA ALA A 152 0.10 -2.27 -12.28
C ALA A 152 1.12 -1.95 -13.38
N GLU A 153 0.87 -0.91 -14.17
CA GLU A 153 1.88 -0.38 -15.10
C GLU A 153 3.06 0.19 -14.30
N VAL A 154 2.76 1.03 -13.30
CA VAL A 154 3.70 1.49 -12.28
C VAL A 154 3.14 1.12 -10.90
N GLY A 155 3.89 0.34 -10.12
CA GLY A 155 3.49 -0.09 -8.79
C GLY A 155 3.40 1.07 -7.81
N VAL A 156 4.56 1.67 -7.48
CA VAL A 156 4.64 2.85 -6.62
C VAL A 156 5.43 3.96 -7.33
N TRP A 157 4.84 5.14 -7.43
CA TRP A 157 5.41 6.27 -8.16
C TRP A 157 5.55 7.50 -7.27
N LEU A 158 6.78 7.95 -7.05
CA LEU A 158 7.13 9.17 -6.35
C LEU A 158 7.54 10.25 -7.35
N GLN A 159 6.81 11.35 -7.35
CA GLN A 159 7.06 12.53 -8.18
C GLN A 159 7.20 13.76 -7.29
N GLY A 160 8.38 14.38 -7.26
CA GLY A 160 8.69 15.47 -6.33
C GLY A 160 8.37 15.14 -4.87
N THR A 161 8.50 13.87 -4.49
CA THR A 161 8.18 13.40 -3.14
C THR A 161 9.45 13.21 -2.33
N THR A 162 9.47 13.71 -1.10
CA THR A 162 10.69 13.75 -0.29
C THR A 162 10.47 13.19 1.11
N ARG A 163 11.57 12.80 1.77
CA ARG A 163 11.58 12.36 3.18
C ARG A 163 10.54 11.26 3.47
N SER A 164 10.31 10.39 2.51
CA SER A 164 9.29 9.34 2.57
C SER A 164 9.94 7.96 2.64
N THR A 165 9.19 6.97 3.12
CA THR A 165 9.68 5.61 3.30
C THR A 165 8.76 4.59 2.62
N LEU A 166 9.37 3.56 2.04
CA LEU A 166 8.72 2.35 1.56
C LEU A 166 9.48 1.16 2.14
N THR A 167 8.85 0.43 3.07
CA THR A 167 9.52 -0.66 3.79
C THR A 167 8.61 -1.86 4.05
N GLY A 168 9.19 -3.05 4.21
CA GLY A 168 8.46 -4.27 4.56
C GLY A 168 7.35 -4.64 3.59
N SER A 169 7.46 -4.24 2.32
CA SER A 169 6.36 -4.29 1.34
C SER A 169 6.67 -5.22 0.17
N ARG A 170 5.61 -5.69 -0.51
CA ARG A 170 5.71 -6.56 -1.68
C ARG A 170 5.20 -5.83 -2.93
N ILE A 171 6.08 -5.60 -3.88
CA ILE A 171 5.75 -4.95 -5.16
C ILE A 171 5.95 -5.96 -6.28
N GLN A 172 4.87 -6.42 -6.91
CA GLN A 172 4.93 -7.58 -7.78
C GLN A 172 4.13 -7.50 -9.07
N LYS A 173 4.60 -8.19 -10.12
CA LYS A 173 3.88 -8.31 -11.40
C LYS A 173 3.51 -6.95 -12.00
N CYS A 174 4.35 -5.93 -11.79
CA CYS A 174 4.19 -4.60 -12.36
C CYS A 174 5.07 -4.40 -13.59
N GLY A 175 4.71 -3.47 -14.47
CA GLY A 175 5.60 -3.03 -15.56
C GLY A 175 6.88 -2.41 -14.98
N LEU A 176 6.72 -1.42 -14.11
CA LEU A 176 7.78 -0.85 -13.29
C LEU A 176 7.35 -0.94 -11.82
N GLY A 177 8.14 -1.59 -10.97
CA GLY A 177 7.80 -1.78 -9.56
C GLY A 177 7.75 -0.43 -8.83
N VAL A 178 8.87 0.26 -8.75
CA VAL A 178 9.01 1.56 -8.08
C VAL A 178 9.68 2.60 -8.99
N LEU A 179 9.12 3.81 -9.06
CA LEU A 179 9.67 4.93 -9.82
C LEU A 179 9.84 6.16 -8.94
N LEU A 180 11.07 6.69 -8.84
CA LEU A 180 11.38 7.95 -8.15
C LEU A 180 11.96 8.95 -9.15
N GLU A 181 11.24 10.04 -9.40
CA GLU A 181 11.62 11.05 -10.37
C GLU A 181 11.17 12.46 -9.96
N LEU A 182 11.44 13.46 -10.81
CA LEU A 182 11.08 14.87 -10.60
C LEU A 182 11.60 15.40 -9.26
N GLU A 183 12.90 15.22 -8.99
CA GLU A 183 13.54 15.64 -7.74
C GLU A 183 12.95 14.98 -6.47
N SER A 184 12.41 13.76 -6.61
CA SER A 184 12.13 12.92 -5.44
C SER A 184 13.44 12.48 -4.79
N VAL A 185 13.79 13.09 -3.66
CA VAL A 185 15.06 12.89 -2.96
C VAL A 185 14.88 12.68 -1.46
N GLY A 186 15.86 12.06 -0.82
CA GLY A 186 15.85 11.79 0.61
C GLY A 186 14.79 10.77 1.02
N ASN A 187 14.40 9.88 0.10
CA ASN A 187 13.48 8.78 0.40
C ASN A 187 14.26 7.50 0.72
N LEU A 188 13.66 6.63 1.51
CA LEU A 188 14.19 5.31 1.85
C LEU A 188 13.28 4.22 1.27
N VAL A 189 13.87 3.31 0.48
CA VAL A 189 13.22 2.12 -0.06
C VAL A 189 14.02 0.91 0.37
N ALA A 190 13.66 0.25 1.47
CA ALA A 190 14.45 -0.86 2.03
C ALA A 190 13.55 -1.97 2.56
N GLN A 191 14.07 -3.19 2.66
CA GLN A 191 13.37 -4.35 3.21
C GLN A 191 12.07 -4.71 2.46
N ASN A 192 12.04 -4.46 1.15
CA ASN A 192 10.92 -4.82 0.29
C ASN A 192 11.24 -6.05 -0.57
N ALA A 193 10.20 -6.72 -1.05
CA ALA A 193 10.30 -7.78 -2.04
C ALA A 193 9.80 -7.29 -3.41
N PHE A 194 10.68 -7.27 -4.40
CA PHE A 194 10.34 -6.96 -5.79
C PHE A 194 10.27 -8.25 -6.61
N LEU A 195 9.07 -8.66 -7.04
CA LEU A 195 8.80 -9.99 -7.60
C LEU A 195 8.09 -9.92 -8.96
N GLY A 196 8.65 -10.53 -10.00
CA GLY A 196 8.00 -10.64 -11.31
C GLY A 196 7.67 -9.30 -11.96
N ASN A 197 8.34 -8.21 -11.57
CA ASN A 197 8.20 -6.92 -12.26
C ASN A 197 9.03 -6.94 -13.54
N HIS A 198 8.58 -6.28 -14.60
CA HIS A 198 9.38 -6.18 -15.82
C HIS A 198 10.65 -5.35 -15.58
N VAL A 199 10.53 -4.25 -14.83
CA VAL A 199 11.64 -3.50 -14.22
C VAL A 199 11.34 -3.35 -12.73
N HIS A 200 12.25 -3.74 -11.84
CA HIS A 200 11.95 -3.68 -10.40
C HIS A 200 11.88 -2.25 -9.87
N ALA A 201 12.87 -1.42 -10.18
CA ALA A 201 12.89 -0.03 -9.73
C ALA A 201 13.73 0.88 -10.63
N TYR A 202 13.41 2.17 -10.64
CA TYR A 202 14.23 3.23 -11.22
C TYR A 202 14.21 4.46 -10.31
N SER A 203 15.40 5.04 -10.08
CA SER A 203 15.57 6.30 -9.35
C SER A 203 16.39 7.31 -10.15
N ALA A 204 15.90 8.54 -10.21
CA ALA A 204 16.62 9.67 -10.78
C ALA A 204 17.80 10.19 -9.91
N GLY A 205 18.02 9.59 -8.74
CA GLY A 205 19.13 9.86 -7.84
C GLY A 205 18.71 10.54 -6.54
N GLY A 206 19.52 10.37 -5.49
CA GLY A 206 19.34 11.06 -4.20
C GLY A 206 18.45 10.30 -3.22
N ASN A 207 18.25 8.99 -3.43
CA ASN A 207 17.46 8.12 -2.57
C ASN A 207 18.30 6.95 -2.04
N ALA A 208 17.89 6.42 -0.89
CA ALA A 208 18.52 5.25 -0.29
C ALA A 208 17.69 4.01 -0.61
N PHE A 209 18.35 2.94 -1.10
CA PHE A 209 17.73 1.63 -1.32
C PHE A 209 18.15 0.59 -0.27
N ASP A 210 18.77 1.05 0.81
CA ASP A 210 19.19 0.28 1.97
C ASP A 210 19.27 1.19 3.20
N ASP A 211 19.20 0.62 4.40
CA ASP A 211 19.30 1.37 5.67
C ASP A 211 20.74 1.45 6.22
N GLY A 212 21.72 1.04 5.43
CA GLY A 212 23.12 0.89 5.85
C GLY A 212 23.48 -0.49 6.40
N LEU A 213 22.52 -1.39 6.58
CA LEU A 213 22.72 -2.77 7.00
C LEU A 213 22.04 -3.75 6.05
N ILE A 214 20.81 -3.45 5.63
CA ILE A 214 19.98 -4.30 4.78
C ILE A 214 19.18 -3.47 3.76
N GLY A 215 19.05 -4.05 2.57
CA GLY A 215 18.37 -3.49 1.43
C GLY A 215 17.10 -4.24 1.09
N ASN A 216 16.84 -4.42 -0.19
CA ASN A 216 15.65 -5.07 -0.74
C ASN A 216 15.99 -6.42 -1.36
N PHE A 217 14.97 -7.26 -1.50
CA PHE A 217 15.04 -8.46 -2.31
C PHE A 217 14.61 -8.14 -3.76
N TRP A 218 15.46 -8.52 -4.72
CA TRP A 218 15.26 -8.30 -6.16
C TRP A 218 15.19 -9.64 -6.88
N GLU A 219 14.01 -10.08 -7.32
CA GLU A 219 13.87 -11.36 -7.99
C GLU A 219 14.78 -11.48 -9.22
N GLY A 220 15.53 -12.58 -9.32
CA GLY A 220 16.44 -12.80 -10.45
C GLY A 220 17.77 -12.06 -10.36
N PHE A 221 17.98 -11.23 -9.33
CA PHE A 221 19.33 -10.77 -8.99
C PHE A 221 20.07 -11.87 -8.23
N GLY A 222 21.03 -12.50 -8.90
CA GLY A 222 21.90 -13.52 -8.30
C GLY A 222 23.29 -12.94 -8.05
N ALA A 223 23.69 -12.89 -6.79
CA ALA A 223 25.05 -12.58 -6.37
C ALA A 223 25.46 -13.55 -5.26
N LEU A 224 26.74 -13.53 -4.88
CA LEU A 224 27.23 -14.36 -3.77
C LEU A 224 26.79 -13.75 -2.44
N ASP A 225 26.55 -14.63 -1.47
CA ASP A 225 26.48 -14.33 -0.03
C ASP A 225 27.61 -15.15 0.61
N THR A 226 28.82 -14.61 0.59
CA THR A 226 30.03 -15.37 0.95
C THR A 226 30.12 -15.64 2.45
N ASN A 227 29.59 -14.73 3.28
CA ASN A 227 29.62 -14.83 4.73
C ASN A 227 28.36 -15.51 5.32
N GLY A 228 27.31 -15.72 4.51
CA GLY A 228 26.08 -16.39 4.90
C GLY A 228 25.18 -15.57 5.81
N ASP A 229 25.26 -14.23 5.75
CA ASP A 229 24.49 -13.34 6.62
C ASP A 229 23.12 -12.96 6.05
N GLY A 230 22.79 -13.44 4.85
CA GLY A 230 21.53 -13.16 4.15
C GLY A 230 21.54 -11.86 3.34
N VAL A 231 22.68 -11.18 3.25
CA VAL A 231 22.93 -10.02 2.40
C VAL A 231 23.88 -10.41 1.27
N LEU A 232 23.55 -9.99 0.06
CA LEU A 232 24.36 -10.24 -1.12
C LEU A 232 25.57 -9.29 -1.16
N ASP A 233 26.73 -9.83 -1.54
CA ASP A 233 28.01 -9.12 -1.59
C ASP A 233 28.09 -8.06 -2.70
N GLU A 234 27.20 -8.14 -3.70
CA GLU A 234 27.14 -7.21 -4.83
C GLU A 234 25.94 -6.25 -4.72
N ALA A 235 26.19 -4.97 -5.01
CA ALA A 235 25.15 -3.95 -5.01
C ALA A 235 24.21 -4.08 -6.22
N TYR A 236 22.90 -3.92 -6.00
CA TYR A 236 21.90 -3.83 -7.07
C TYR A 236 21.75 -2.39 -7.56
N SER A 237 21.86 -2.17 -8.87
CA SER A 237 21.76 -0.81 -9.44
C SER A 237 20.32 -0.36 -9.61
N VAL A 238 20.00 0.87 -9.20
CA VAL A 238 18.65 1.45 -9.30
C VAL A 238 18.73 2.83 -9.95
N GLY A 239 18.88 2.87 -11.27
CA GLY A 239 19.05 4.11 -12.02
C GLY A 239 20.35 4.82 -11.61
N ARG A 240 20.25 5.98 -10.97
CA ARG A 240 21.42 6.72 -10.44
C ARG A 240 21.77 6.39 -8.99
N ASP A 241 20.90 5.65 -8.30
CA ASP A 241 21.16 5.14 -6.96
C ASP A 241 21.50 3.64 -7.01
N LYS A 242 21.76 3.04 -5.86
CA LYS A 242 21.99 1.61 -5.73
C LYS A 242 21.51 1.13 -4.37
N ASP A 243 21.14 -0.14 -4.30
CA ASP A 243 21.00 -0.90 -3.07
C ASP A 243 22.35 -1.56 -2.78
N ARG A 244 22.99 -1.17 -1.67
CA ARG A 244 24.33 -1.67 -1.31
C ARG A 244 24.29 -2.98 -0.55
N PHE A 245 23.14 -3.36 -0.02
CA PHE A 245 22.97 -4.52 0.84
C PHE A 245 21.76 -5.35 0.40
N PRO A 246 21.68 -5.82 -0.87
CA PRO A 246 20.51 -6.55 -1.33
C PRO A 246 20.28 -7.83 -0.53
N LEU A 247 19.03 -8.19 -0.28
CA LEU A 247 18.68 -9.39 0.47
C LEU A 247 18.82 -10.64 -0.41
N ALA A 248 19.35 -11.73 0.16
CA ALA A 248 19.45 -13.03 -0.51
C ALA A 248 18.10 -13.76 -0.63
N SER A 249 17.14 -13.42 0.23
CA SER A 249 15.77 -13.99 0.22
C SER A 249 14.71 -12.93 0.53
N ALA A 250 13.51 -13.13 0.00
CA ALA A 250 12.39 -12.23 0.26
C ALA A 250 12.01 -12.19 1.77
N PRO A 251 11.78 -11.00 2.35
CA PRO A 251 11.26 -10.84 3.71
C PRO A 251 9.77 -11.14 3.84
#